data_AF-A0A920DTV5-F1
#
_entry.id   AF-A0A920DTV5-F1
#
_cell.length_a   1.000
_cell.length_b   1.000
_cell.length_c   1.000
_cell.angle_alpha   90.00
_cell.angle_beta   90.00
_cell.angle_gamma   90.00
#
_symmetry.space_group_name_H-M   'P 1'
#
loop_
_entity.id
_entity.type
_entity.pdbx_description
1 polymer ?
#
loop_
_entity_poly.entity_id
_entity_poly.type
_entity_poly.pdbx_seq_one_letter_code
_entity_poly.pdbx_strand_id
1 'polypeptide(L)'
;MSKIHGVNYFASAVGEVNVVEKMKEVDAVIGGEGNGGVIFPELHYGRDSLVGVALFLTHLVKSKISCSELRKRYKNYFMSKQKVQLTEGLNVDTLLELMANKYKMKMWIVQMG
;
A
#
# COMPACT_ATOMS: atom_id res chain seq x y z
N MET A 1 -6.18 -5.11 6.54
CA MET A 1 -6.82 -4.12 7.44
C MET A 1 -8.24 -3.81 7.01
N SER A 2 -8.47 -3.41 5.76
CA SER A 2 -9.79 -3.00 5.27
C SER A 2 -10.90 -4.04 5.50
N LYS A 3 -10.65 -5.30 5.13
CA LYS A 3 -11.59 -6.42 5.37
C LYS A 3 -11.89 -6.68 6.85
N ILE A 4 -10.91 -6.50 7.74
CA ILE A 4 -11.07 -6.72 9.19
C ILE A 4 -11.98 -5.65 9.80
N HIS A 5 -11.92 -4.43 9.26
CA HIS A 5 -12.69 -3.28 9.74
C HIS A 5 -13.93 -2.96 8.89
N GLY A 6 -14.27 -3.80 7.90
CA GLY A 6 -15.43 -3.60 7.04
C GLY A 6 -15.37 -2.35 6.16
N VAL A 7 -14.18 -1.81 5.88
CA VAL A 7 -14.02 -0.63 5.01
C VAL A 7 -13.63 -1.03 3.59
N ASN A 8 -14.06 -0.22 2.63
CA ASN A 8 -13.75 -0.43 1.22
C ASN A 8 -12.25 -0.23 0.96
N TYR A 9 -11.71 -1.01 0.01
CA TYR A 9 -10.35 -0.89 -0.46
C TYR A 9 -10.36 -0.70 -1.97
N PHE A 10 -9.63 0.29 -2.45
CA PHE A 10 -9.48 0.60 -3.87
C PHE A 10 -8.00 0.69 -4.20
N ALA A 11 -7.61 0.08 -5.31
CA ALA A 11 -6.26 0.18 -5.86
C ALA A 11 -6.26 1.13 -7.06
N SER A 12 -5.20 1.90 -7.23
CA SER A 12 -4.93 2.72 -8.42
C SER A 12 -3.65 2.24 -9.11
N ALA A 13 -3.40 2.74 -10.32
CA ALA A 13 -2.06 2.72 -10.89
C ALA A 13 -1.08 3.49 -9.99
N VAL A 14 0.22 3.20 -10.13
CA VAL A 14 1.30 3.90 -9.40
C VAL A 14 1.35 5.37 -9.83
N GLY A 15 1.63 6.28 -8.89
CA GLY A 15 1.73 7.72 -9.12
C GLY A 15 0.62 8.51 -8.42
N GLU A 16 1.03 9.57 -7.70
CA GLU A 16 0.15 10.42 -6.88
C GLU A 16 -1.11 10.90 -7.62
N VAL A 17 -0.98 11.31 -8.89
CA VAL A 17 -2.12 11.79 -9.70
C VAL A 17 -3.18 10.70 -9.83
N ASN A 18 -2.78 9.46 -10.11
CA ASN A 18 -3.69 8.32 -10.26
C ASN A 18 -4.37 7.97 -8.93
N VAL A 19 -3.64 8.08 -7.81
CA VAL A 19 -4.18 7.86 -6.46
C VAL A 19 -5.22 8.93 -6.15
N VAL A 20 -4.90 10.20 -6.36
CA VAL A 20 -5.79 11.34 -6.10
C VAL A 20 -7.05 11.27 -6.97
N GLU A 21 -6.93 10.94 -8.25
CA GLU A 21 -8.07 10.76 -9.14
C GLU A 21 -8.99 9.66 -8.62
N LYS A 22 -8.43 8.49 -8.25
CA LYS A 22 -9.21 7.40 -7.71
C LYS A 22 -9.88 7.76 -6.39
N MET A 23 -9.18 8.49 -5.51
CA MET A 23 -9.75 8.96 -4.24
C MET A 23 -10.93 9.88 -4.45
N LYS A 24 -10.87 10.78 -5.44
CA LYS A 24 -12.00 11.67 -5.80
C LYS A 24 -13.18 10.90 -6.39
N GLU A 25 -12.92 9.91 -7.24
CA GLU A 25 -13.96 9.07 -7.87
C GLU A 25 -14.80 8.32 -6.83
N VAL A 26 -14.16 7.80 -5.78
CA VAL A 26 -14.81 6.94 -4.77
C VAL A 26 -15.05 7.62 -3.43
N ASP A 27 -14.80 8.93 -3.35
CA ASP A 27 -14.88 9.74 -2.14
C ASP A 27 -14.11 9.11 -0.94
N ALA A 28 -12.87 8.71 -1.20
CA ALA A 28 -12.03 8.04 -0.21
C ALA A 28 -11.56 9.02 0.87
N VAL A 29 -11.76 8.67 2.15
CA VAL A 29 -11.35 9.50 3.30
C VAL A 29 -9.84 9.50 3.59
N ILE A 30 -9.10 8.54 3.05
CA ILE A 30 -7.64 8.45 3.20
C ILE A 30 -7.04 7.67 2.03
N GLY A 31 -5.84 8.05 1.62
CA GLY A 31 -5.06 7.33 0.61
C GLY A 31 -3.56 7.47 0.83
N GLY A 32 -2.79 6.95 -0.11
CA GLY A 32 -1.34 7.02 -0.04
C GLY A 32 -0.64 6.05 -0.97
N GLU A 33 0.67 6.20 -1.07
CA GLU A 33 1.53 5.35 -1.92
C GLU A 33 2.48 4.50 -1.07
N GLY A 34 2.84 3.32 -1.58
CA GLY A 34 3.67 2.34 -0.87
C GLY A 34 5.12 2.77 -0.63
N ASN A 35 5.57 3.89 -1.20
CA ASN A 35 6.88 4.50 -0.93
C ASN A 35 6.89 5.41 0.32
N GLY A 36 5.74 5.59 0.97
CA GLY A 36 5.58 6.52 2.08
C GLY A 36 4.99 7.84 1.58
N GLY A 37 3.80 8.15 2.07
CA GLY A 37 3.06 9.37 1.78
C GLY A 37 1.59 9.15 2.02
N VAL A 38 1.04 9.86 3.00
CA VAL A 38 -0.39 9.83 3.34
C VAL A 38 -1.06 10.98 2.62
N ILE A 39 -2.23 10.71 2.04
CA ILE A 39 -3.11 11.73 1.45
C ILE A 39 -4.35 11.81 2.32
N PHE A 40 -4.64 13.00 2.85
CA PHE A 40 -5.80 13.25 3.69
C PHE A 40 -6.66 14.37 3.06
N PRO A 41 -7.72 14.00 2.31
CA PRO A 41 -8.51 14.92 1.50
C PRO A 41 -9.12 16.11 2.24
N GLU A 42 -9.48 15.93 3.51
CA GLU A 42 -10.03 17.03 4.33
C GLU A 42 -9.06 18.22 4.47
N LEU A 43 -7.75 17.98 4.33
CA LEU A 43 -6.74 19.04 4.32
C LEU A 43 -6.31 19.39 2.89
N HIS A 44 -5.79 18.41 2.14
CA HIS A 44 -5.47 18.59 0.72
C HIS A 44 -5.27 17.25 -0.01
N TYR A 45 -5.46 17.28 -1.33
CA TYR A 45 -5.21 16.13 -2.21
C TYR A 45 -3.75 16.08 -2.69
N GLY A 46 -2.84 15.87 -1.75
CA GLY A 46 -1.42 15.63 -2.03
C GLY A 46 -0.80 14.82 -0.90
N ARG A 47 0.37 14.22 -1.14
CA ARG A 47 1.06 13.48 -0.06
C ARG A 47 1.64 14.46 0.95
N ASP A 48 1.33 14.24 2.23
CA ASP A 48 1.83 15.06 3.33
C ASP A 48 2.35 14.18 4.49
N SER A 49 3.64 14.33 4.75
CA SER A 49 4.33 13.61 5.82
C SER A 49 4.00 14.16 7.21
N LEU A 50 3.79 15.47 7.36
CA LEU A 50 3.42 16.09 8.63
C LEU A 50 2.01 15.67 9.06
N VAL A 51 1.07 15.62 8.11
CA VAL A 51 -0.27 15.07 8.36
C VAL A 51 -0.17 13.60 8.77
N GLY A 52 0.65 12.80 8.07
CA GLY A 52 0.92 11.41 8.44
C GLY A 52 1.48 11.26 9.87
N VAL A 53 2.45 12.10 10.25
CA VAL A 53 3.03 12.13 11.60
C VAL A 53 1.98 12.53 12.64
N ALA A 54 1.18 13.57 12.39
CA ALA A 54 0.14 14.02 13.30
C ALA A 54 -0.92 12.94 13.53
N LEU A 55 -1.39 12.26 12.47
CA LEU A 55 -2.33 11.15 12.56
C LEU A 55 -1.75 9.98 13.37
N PHE A 56 -0.50 9.61 13.09
CA PHE A 56 0.19 8.53 13.79
C PHE A 56 0.39 8.83 15.28
N LEU A 57 0.91 10.01 15.63
CA LEU A 57 1.15 10.41 17.01
C LEU A 57 -0.16 10.53 17.79
N THR A 58 -1.20 11.08 17.17
CA THR A 58 -2.55 11.13 17.77
C THR A 58 -3.05 9.72 18.10
N HIS A 59 -2.88 8.78 17.18
CA HIS A 59 -3.28 7.39 17.39
C HIS A 59 -2.45 6.71 18.49
N LEU A 60 -1.13 6.94 18.51
CA LEU A 60 -0.21 6.38 19.51
C LEU A 60 -0.54 6.87 20.92
N VAL A 61 -0.71 8.19 21.10
CA VAL A 61 -1.08 8.80 22.39
C VAL A 61 -2.42 8.26 22.89
N LYS A 62 -3.44 8.19 22.01
CA LYS A 62 -4.76 7.62 22.36
C LYS A 62 -4.68 6.15 22.74
N SER A 63 -3.72 5.40 22.17
CA SER A 63 -3.55 3.97 22.43
C SER A 63 -2.86 3.66 23.76
N LYS A 64 -2.14 4.62 24.37
CA LYS A 64 -1.44 4.49 25.67
C LYS A 64 -0.49 3.29 25.77
N ILE A 65 0.17 2.96 24.66
CA ILE A 65 1.15 1.87 24.57
C ILE A 65 2.40 2.36 23.86
N SER A 66 3.48 1.59 23.94
CA SER A 66 4.69 1.88 23.17
C SER A 66 4.44 1.69 21.66
N CYS A 67 5.25 2.37 20.85
CA CYS A 67 5.21 2.22 19.40
C CYS A 67 5.44 0.76 18.94
N SER A 68 6.31 0.02 19.64
CA SER A 68 6.61 -1.38 19.33
C SER A 68 5.41 -2.29 19.62
N GLU A 69 4.68 -2.06 20.72
CA GLU A 69 3.44 -2.76 21.03
C GLU A 69 2.34 -2.45 20.03
N LEU A 70 2.21 -1.19 19.61
CA LEU A 70 1.26 -0.80 18.57
C LEU A 70 1.55 -1.53 17.26
N ARG A 71 2.83 -1.56 16.83
CA ARG A 71 3.28 -2.28 15.64
C ARG A 71 2.99 -3.78 15.71
N LYS A 72 3.07 -4.41 16.89
CA LYS A 72 2.78 -5.84 17.09
C LYS A 72 1.31 -6.20 16.87
N ARG A 73 0.38 -5.25 16.92
CA ARG A 73 -1.06 -5.49 16.64
C ARG A 73 -1.35 -5.73 15.16
N TYR A 74 -0.46 -5.32 14.26
CA TYR A 74 -0.62 -5.50 12.82
C TYR A 74 0.02 -6.80 12.34
N LYS A 75 -0.55 -7.40 11.29
CA LYS A 75 0.00 -8.61 10.68
C LYS A 75 1.40 -8.35 10.12
N ASN A 76 2.32 -9.27 10.39
CA ASN A 76 3.65 -9.26 9.79
C ASN A 76 3.54 -9.65 8.32
N TYR A 77 3.94 -8.74 7.43
CA TYR A 77 4.15 -9.03 6.02
C TYR A 77 5.63 -8.88 5.71
N PHE A 78 6.18 -9.84 4.97
CA PHE A 78 7.56 -9.83 4.53
C PHE A 78 7.59 -9.58 3.02
N MET A 79 8.44 -8.68 2.58
CA MET A 79 8.56 -8.29 1.18
C MET A 79 9.98 -8.57 0.69
N SER A 80 10.11 -9.37 -0.37
CA SER A 80 11.36 -9.52 -1.11
C SER A 80 11.32 -8.64 -2.35
N LYS A 81 12.17 -7.61 -2.40
CA LYS A 81 12.36 -6.78 -3.60
C LYS A 81 13.65 -7.19 -4.28
N GLN A 82 13.55 -7.77 -5.46
CA GLN A 82 14.68 -8.13 -6.30
C GLN A 82 14.70 -7.22 -7.52
N LYS A 83 15.90 -6.83 -7.95
CA LYS A 83 16.12 -6.11 -9.21
C LYS A 83 16.73 -7.10 -10.19
N VAL A 84 16.16 -7.16 -11.39
CA VAL A 84 16.71 -7.92 -12.51
C VAL A 84 17.11 -6.91 -13.56
N GLN A 85 18.35 -7.00 -14.04
CA GLN A 85 18.83 -6.14 -15.10
C GLN A 85 18.32 -6.67 -16.44
N LEU A 86 17.71 -5.79 -17.23
CA LEU A 86 17.27 -6.14 -18.58
C LEU A 86 18.49 -6.21 -19.48
N THR A 87 18.70 -7.36 -20.11
CA THR A 87 19.75 -7.56 -21.12
C THR A 87 19.19 -7.26 -22.51
N GLU A 88 20.05 -6.78 -23.43
CA GLU A 88 19.66 -6.62 -24.83
C GLU A 88 19.13 -7.94 -25.40
N GLY A 89 18.03 -7.86 -26.16
CA GLY A 89 17.34 -9.02 -26.74
C GLY A 89 16.33 -9.72 -25.82
N LEU A 90 16.21 -9.33 -24.55
CA LEU A 90 15.17 -9.86 -23.67
C LEU A 90 13.80 -9.24 -24.01
N ASN A 91 12.83 -10.07 -24.40
CA ASN A 91 11.45 -9.64 -24.59
C ASN A 91 10.74 -9.54 -23.21
N VAL A 92 10.54 -8.31 -22.74
CA VAL A 92 9.93 -8.01 -21.45
C VAL A 92 8.45 -8.43 -21.41
N ASP A 93 7.72 -8.24 -22.50
CA ASP A 93 6.28 -8.55 -22.56
C ASP A 93 6.06 -10.06 -22.41
N THR A 94 6.81 -10.88 -23.16
CA THR A 94 6.76 -12.34 -23.03
C THR A 94 7.12 -12.80 -21.62
N LEU A 95 8.10 -12.16 -20.97
CA LEU A 95 8.46 -12.48 -19.59
C LEU A 95 7.32 -12.17 -18.61
N LEU A 96 6.69 -11.00 -18.74
CA LEU A 96 5.56 -10.60 -17.90
C LEU A 96 4.35 -11.53 -18.10
N GLU A 97 4.07 -11.94 -19.34
CA GLU A 97 3.02 -12.91 -19.65
C GLU A 97 3.29 -14.29 -19.03
N LEU A 98 4.53 -14.78 -19.14
CA LEU A 98 4.94 -16.03 -18.50
C LEU A 98 4.79 -15.97 -16.98
N MET A 99 5.16 -14.84 -16.36
CA MET A 99 4.96 -14.64 -14.92
C MET A 99 3.46 -14.62 -14.56
N ALA A 100 2.64 -13.86 -15.28
CA ALA A 100 1.22 -13.78 -15.04
C ALA A 100 0.55 -15.16 -15.15
N ASN A 101 0.89 -15.93 -16.18
CA ASN A 101 0.38 -17.29 -16.37
C ASN A 101 0.83 -18.26 -15.28
N LYS A 102 2.12 -18.22 -14.90
CA LYS A 102 2.67 -19.09 -13.84
C LYS A 102 1.98 -18.90 -12.50
N TYR A 103 1.56 -17.67 -12.18
CA TYR A 103 0.94 -17.33 -10.89
C TYR A 103 -0.59 -17.17 -10.95
N LYS A 104 -1.23 -17.40 -12.11
CA LYS A 104 -2.67 -17.24 -12.34
C LYS A 104 -3.57 -17.99 -11.36
N MET A 105 -3.12 -19.15 -10.85
CA MET A 105 -3.84 -19.98 -9.88
C MET A 105 -3.27 -19.95 -8.46
N LYS A 106 -2.12 -19.29 -8.24
CA LYS A 106 -1.63 -19.05 -6.88
C LYS A 106 -2.39 -17.86 -6.33
N MET A 107 -3.58 -18.13 -5.80
CA MET A 107 -4.20 -17.26 -4.81
C MET A 107 -3.10 -16.98 -3.78
N TRP A 108 -2.68 -15.72 -3.64
CA TRP A 108 -1.66 -15.30 -2.68
C TRP A 108 -2.21 -15.54 -1.27
N ILE A 109 -2.21 -16.80 -0.84
CA ILE A 109 -2.29 -17.16 0.56
C ILE A 109 -0.95 -16.72 1.11
N VAL A 110 -1.00 -15.68 1.93
CA VAL A 110 0.07 -15.31 2.85
C VAL A 110 0.26 -16.48 3.80
N GLN A 111 1.02 -17.47 3.34
CA GLN A 111 1.35 -18.69 4.06
C GLN A 111 2.61 -18.35 4.86
N MET A 112 2.44 -18.17 6.17
CA MET A 112 3.56 -18.03 7.09
C MET A 112 3.54 -19.24 8.02
N GLY A 113 4.60 -20.05 7.94
CA GLY A 113 5.17 -20.68 9.12
C GLY A 113 6.10 -19.70 9.82
#